data_AF-A0A1X6ZVE3-F1
#
_entry.id   AF-A0A1X6ZVE3-F1
#
_cell.length_a   1.000
_cell.length_b   1.000
_cell.length_c   1.000
_cell.angle_alpha   90.00
_cell.angle_beta   90.00
_cell.angle_gamma   90.00
#
_symmetry.space_group_name_H-M   'P 1'
#
loop_
_entity.id
_entity.type
_entity.pdbx_description
1 polymer ?
#
loop_
_entity_poly.entity_id
_entity_poly.type
_entity_poly.pdbx_seq_one_letter_code
_entity_poly.pdbx_strand_id
1 'polypeptide(L)'
;MTKPDPFRYFKTSREIIRLAVMLYVRFPLTLRNVEDLLHERGIDVSHEAVRYWWHSFGPLFAAEIRKRRIASMKSSRWRWHLDEVFVKINGERHYLWRAVDHEGEVLESFVTKTRDKQAALKFLKKAMCKHGQPEVVVTDRLRSYGAALKEIGAEHR
;
A
#
# COMPACT_ATOMS: atom_id res chain seq x y z
N MET A 1 28.07 12.99 3.58
CA MET A 1 27.82 12.12 4.76
C MET A 1 27.16 10.84 4.26
N THR A 2 27.83 9.70 4.36
CA THR A 2 27.27 8.37 4.02
C THR A 2 26.13 8.04 4.98
N LYS A 3 24.97 7.65 4.45
CA LYS A 3 23.86 7.19 5.29
C LYS A 3 24.31 5.95 6.08
N PRO A 4 24.03 5.86 7.39
CA PRO A 4 24.36 4.66 8.16
C PRO A 4 23.63 3.44 7.58
N ASP A 5 24.34 2.32 7.49
CA ASP A 5 23.79 1.05 6.99
C ASP A 5 22.66 0.57 7.92
N PRO A 6 21.41 0.45 7.44
CA PRO A 6 20.28 0.02 8.26
C PRO A 6 20.41 -1.43 8.76
N PHE A 7 21.28 -2.24 8.17
CA PHE A 7 21.55 -3.62 8.60
C PHE A 7 22.71 -3.73 9.59
N ARG A 8 23.31 -2.61 9.98
CA ARG A 8 24.40 -2.59 10.96
C ARG A 8 23.89 -3.19 12.28
N TYR A 9 24.69 -4.07 12.89
CA TYR A 9 24.42 -4.80 14.14
C TYR A 9 23.51 -6.05 14.05
N PHE A 10 23.04 -6.43 12.86
CA PHE A 10 22.34 -7.71 12.70
C PHE A 10 23.34 -8.86 12.48
N LYS A 11 23.15 -9.96 13.22
CA LYS A 11 23.94 -11.19 13.06
C LYS A 11 23.53 -12.00 11.83
N THR A 12 22.31 -11.79 11.34
CA THR A 12 21.74 -12.46 10.17
C THR A 12 22.08 -11.68 8.90
N SER A 13 22.28 -12.40 7.78
CA SER A 13 22.59 -11.78 6.48
C SER A 13 21.45 -10.86 6.01
N ARG A 14 21.83 -9.78 5.30
CA ARG A 14 20.87 -8.83 4.70
C ARG A 14 19.93 -9.51 3.70
N GLU A 15 20.41 -10.53 3.00
CA GLU A 15 19.66 -11.30 2.00
C GLU A 15 18.56 -12.11 2.67
N ILE A 16 18.87 -12.76 3.81
CA ILE A 16 17.90 -13.53 4.59
C ILE A 16 16.83 -12.61 5.18
N ILE A 17 17.23 -11.48 5.78
CA ILE A 17 16.29 -10.50 6.33
C ILE A 17 15.35 -9.99 5.23
N ARG A 18 15.90 -9.64 4.07
CA ARG A 18 15.11 -9.19 2.92
C ARG A 18 14.18 -10.28 2.41
N LEU A 19 14.65 -11.53 2.30
CA LEU A 19 13.83 -12.65 1.86
C LEU A 19 12.66 -12.88 2.82
N ALA A 20 12.91 -12.93 4.13
CA ALA A 20 11.89 -13.13 5.16
C ALA A 20 10.80 -12.04 5.10
N VAL A 21 11.22 -10.77 5.04
CA VAL A 21 10.27 -9.65 4.95
C VAL A 21 9.51 -9.66 3.63
N MET A 22 10.16 -9.98 2.52
CA MET A 22 9.48 -10.07 1.22
C MET A 22 8.50 -11.24 1.14
N LEU A 23 8.82 -12.39 1.75
CA LEU A 23 7.90 -13.53 1.84
C LEU A 23 6.63 -13.14 2.60
N TYR A 24 6.81 -12.46 3.74
CA TYR A 24 5.69 -11.99 4.56
C TYR A 24 4.81 -10.95 3.84
N VAL A 25 5.41 -10.01 3.10
CA VAL A 25 4.66 -8.90 2.46
C VAL A 25 4.01 -9.33 1.14
N ARG A 26 4.66 -10.21 0.37
CA ARG A 26 4.22 -10.53 -1.00
C ARG A 26 3.22 -11.67 -1.05
N PHE A 27 3.27 -12.59 -0.10
CA PHE A 27 2.42 -13.78 -0.08
C PHE A 27 1.49 -13.76 1.14
N PRO A 28 0.34 -14.44 1.08
CA PRO A 28 -0.59 -14.55 2.21
C PRO A 28 -0.05 -15.53 3.27
N LEU A 29 1.16 -15.29 3.77
CA LEU A 29 1.85 -16.13 4.74
C LEU A 29 1.74 -15.53 6.14
N THR A 30 1.53 -16.38 7.14
CA THR A 30 1.68 -15.96 8.54
C THR A 30 3.16 -15.87 8.90
N LEU A 31 3.49 -15.15 9.97
CA LEU A 31 4.87 -15.07 10.46
C LEU A 31 5.45 -16.45 10.81
N ARG A 32 4.61 -17.38 11.29
CA ARG A 32 4.99 -18.77 11.56
C ARG A 32 5.28 -19.55 10.28
N ASN A 33 4.49 -19.36 9.23
CA ASN A 33 4.79 -19.98 7.93
C ASN A 33 6.12 -19.48 7.35
N VAL A 34 6.46 -18.20 7.57
CA VAL A 34 7.77 -17.68 7.13
C VAL A 34 8.92 -18.30 7.94
N GLU A 35 8.74 -18.48 9.24
CA GLU A 35 9.67 -19.25 10.11
C GLU A 35 9.84 -20.68 9.58
N ASP A 36 8.75 -21.41 9.33
CA ASP A 36 8.80 -22.79 8.82
C ASP A 36 9.55 -22.87 7.47
N LEU A 37 9.25 -21.96 6.54
CA LEU A 37 9.91 -21.90 5.21
C LEU A 37 11.40 -21.53 5.27
N LEU A 38 11.82 -20.79 6.30
CA LEU A 38 13.23 -20.50 6.54
C LEU A 38 13.91 -21.70 7.20
N HIS A 39 13.23 -22.38 8.12
CA HIS A 39 13.73 -23.58 8.78
C HIS A 39 13.98 -24.72 7.79
N GLU A 40 13.08 -24.93 6.81
CA GLU A 40 13.28 -25.88 5.71
C GLU A 40 14.56 -25.61 4.89
N ARG A 41 15.05 -24.37 4.89
CA ARG A 41 16.30 -23.96 4.24
C ARG A 41 17.51 -23.98 5.17
N GLY A 42 17.37 -24.54 6.38
CA GLY A 42 18.42 -24.61 7.40
C GLY A 42 18.67 -23.28 8.10
N ILE A 43 17.73 -22.33 8.03
CA ILE A 43 17.84 -21.02 8.67
C ILE A 43 16.98 -21.01 9.94
N ASP A 44 17.62 -21.09 11.10
CA ASP A 44 16.94 -21.09 12.40
C ASP A 44 16.63 -19.66 12.87
N VAL A 45 15.37 -19.24 12.73
CA VAL A 45 14.88 -17.89 13.04
C VAL A 45 13.44 -17.99 13.53
N SER A 46 13.14 -17.37 14.67
CA SER A 46 11.78 -17.34 15.20
C SER A 46 10.87 -16.35 14.46
N HIS A 47 9.56 -16.60 14.44
CA HIS A 47 8.56 -15.65 13.91
C HIS A 47 8.62 -14.26 14.56
N GLU A 48 9.06 -14.16 15.82
CA GLU A 48 9.28 -12.89 16.52
C GLU A 48 10.45 -12.09 15.91
N ALA A 49 11.51 -12.77 15.47
CA ALA A 49 12.59 -12.12 14.73
C ALA A 49 12.10 -11.61 13.36
N VAL A 50 11.28 -12.40 12.66
CA VAL A 50 10.64 -11.95 11.40
C VAL A 50 9.73 -10.74 11.66
N ARG A 51 8.96 -10.74 12.75
CA ARG A 51 8.12 -9.60 13.17
C ARG A 51 8.95 -8.34 13.42
N TYR A 52 10.07 -8.48 14.12
CA TYR A 52 10.99 -7.40 14.39
C TYR A 52 11.62 -6.82 13.11
N TRP A 53 12.03 -7.69 12.17
CA TRP A 53 12.55 -7.27 10.88
C TRP A 53 11.51 -6.57 10.03
N TRP A 54 10.28 -7.08 9.99
CA TRP A 54 9.17 -6.40 9.33
C TRP A 54 8.96 -4.99 9.90
N HIS A 55 8.92 -4.84 11.23
CA HIS A 55 8.72 -3.54 11.86
C HIS A 55 9.88 -2.57 11.56
N SER A 56 11.11 -3.07 11.54
CA SER A 56 12.33 -2.26 11.35
C SER A 56 12.57 -1.88 9.88
N PHE A 57 12.42 -2.84 8.97
CA PHE A 57 12.78 -2.69 7.55
C PHE A 57 11.59 -2.53 6.61
N GLY A 58 10.37 -2.85 7.06
CA GLY A 58 9.15 -2.71 6.27
C GLY A 58 8.98 -1.32 5.66
N PRO A 59 9.11 -0.22 6.44
CA PRO A 59 9.03 1.14 5.90
C PRO A 59 10.11 1.45 4.85
N LEU A 60 11.33 0.93 5.04
CA LEU A 60 12.45 1.11 4.11
C LEU A 60 12.15 0.41 2.77
N PHE A 61 11.73 -0.85 2.82
CA PHE A 61 11.37 -1.59 1.61
C PHE A 61 10.14 -0.99 0.92
N ALA A 62 9.12 -0.58 1.68
CA ALA A 62 7.94 0.07 1.12
C ALA A 62 8.29 1.38 0.39
N ALA A 63 9.20 2.18 0.95
CA ALA A 63 9.68 3.41 0.32
C ALA A 63 10.43 3.14 -0.99
N GLU A 64 11.32 2.14 -1.00
CA GLU A 64 12.09 1.74 -2.18
C GLU A 64 11.18 1.19 -3.28
N ILE A 65 10.25 0.30 -2.94
CA ILE A 65 9.25 -0.24 -3.88
C ILE A 65 8.40 0.90 -4.47
N ARG A 66 7.93 1.83 -3.62
CA ARG A 66 7.16 2.98 -4.07
C ARG A 66 7.96 3.88 -5.00
N LYS A 67 9.23 4.14 -4.70
CA LYS A 67 10.11 4.96 -5.55
C LYS A 67 10.31 4.33 -6.92
N ARG A 68 10.63 3.03 -6.98
CA ARG A 68 10.78 2.29 -8.24
C ARG A 68 9.49 2.32 -9.04
N ARG A 69 8.36 2.07 -8.37
CA ARG A 69 7.04 2.09 -8.98
C ARG A 69 6.73 3.44 -9.61
N ILE A 70 6.91 4.55 -8.87
CA ILE A 70 6.68 5.90 -9.40
C ILE A 70 7.58 6.18 -10.61
N ALA A 71 8.85 5.78 -10.56
CA ALA A 71 9.78 5.98 -11.67
C ALA A 71 9.39 5.20 -12.94
N SER A 72 8.73 4.04 -12.79
CA SER A 72 8.28 3.21 -13.91
C SER A 72 6.81 3.46 -14.31
N MET A 73 6.07 4.28 -13.56
CA MET A 73 4.62 4.36 -13.70
C MET A 73 4.23 5.19 -14.93
N LYS A 74 3.47 4.59 -15.83
CA LYS A 74 2.72 5.29 -16.89
C LYS A 74 1.23 5.23 -16.53
N SER A 75 0.81 6.02 -15.54
CA SER A 75 -0.61 6.06 -15.19
C SER A 75 -1.41 6.78 -16.28
N SER A 76 -2.46 6.16 -16.78
CA SER A 76 -3.37 6.82 -17.71
C SER A 76 -4.34 7.74 -16.99
N ARG A 77 -4.58 8.91 -17.58
CA ARG A 77 -5.58 9.87 -17.10
C ARG A 77 -6.97 9.62 -17.68
N TRP A 78 -7.10 8.67 -18.61
CA TRP A 78 -8.35 8.49 -19.34
C TRP A 78 -9.49 8.01 -18.43
N ARG A 79 -9.31 6.91 -17.71
CA ARG A 79 -10.36 6.34 -16.86
C ARG A 79 -9.79 5.82 -15.56
N TRP A 80 -10.34 6.32 -14.45
CA TRP A 80 -10.01 5.88 -13.11
C TRP A 80 -11.19 5.11 -12.50
N HIS A 81 -10.88 3.97 -11.90
CA HIS A 81 -11.79 3.15 -11.12
C HIS A 81 -11.50 3.37 -9.64
N LEU A 82 -12.50 3.85 -8.90
CA LEU A 82 -12.41 4.09 -7.48
C LEU A 82 -13.28 3.09 -6.73
N ASP A 83 -12.74 2.54 -5.64
CA ASP A 83 -13.39 1.48 -4.86
C ASP A 83 -13.02 1.55 -3.38
N GLU A 84 -13.96 1.10 -2.53
CA GLU A 84 -13.82 1.01 -1.07
C GLU A 84 -14.04 -0.42 -0.62
N VAL A 85 -13.02 -0.97 0.04
CA VAL A 85 -13.14 -2.29 0.66
C VAL A 85 -13.07 -2.17 2.17
N PHE A 86 -13.98 -2.87 2.84
CA PHE A 86 -13.95 -3.04 4.28
C PHE A 86 -12.75 -3.92 4.70
N VAL A 87 -11.95 -3.44 5.64
CA VAL A 87 -10.83 -4.20 6.23
C VAL A 87 -10.91 -4.17 7.76
N LYS A 88 -10.59 -5.30 8.41
CA LYS A 88 -10.54 -5.39 9.87
C LYS A 88 -9.10 -5.28 10.34
N ILE A 89 -8.77 -4.22 11.08
CA ILE A 89 -7.43 -3.97 11.61
C ILE A 89 -7.54 -3.94 13.13
N ASN A 90 -6.80 -4.82 13.82
CA ASN A 90 -6.82 -4.94 15.29
C ASN A 90 -8.24 -5.07 15.89
N GLY A 91 -9.13 -5.81 15.22
CA GLY A 91 -10.51 -5.96 15.68
C GLY A 91 -11.47 -4.87 15.21
N GLU A 92 -10.96 -3.69 14.85
CA GLU A 92 -11.76 -2.54 14.45
C GLU A 92 -12.01 -2.48 12.94
N ARG A 93 -13.19 -1.97 12.58
CA ARG A 93 -13.58 -1.77 11.19
C ARG A 93 -12.91 -0.54 10.58
N HIS A 94 -12.29 -0.73 9.42
CA HIS A 94 -11.63 0.31 8.63
C HIS A 94 -12.04 0.19 7.17
N TYR A 95 -11.80 1.25 6.39
CA TYR A 95 -12.09 1.32 4.96
C TYR A 95 -10.81 1.58 4.18
N LEU A 96 -10.48 0.69 3.26
CA LEU A 96 -9.41 0.84 2.30
C LEU A 96 -9.98 1.44 1.02
N TRP A 97 -9.57 2.66 0.72
CA TRP A 97 -9.90 3.34 -0.53
C TRP A 97 -8.82 3.05 -1.56
N ARG A 98 -9.20 2.74 -2.79
CA ARG A 98 -8.28 2.41 -3.88
C ARG A 98 -8.69 3.12 -5.17
N ALA A 99 -7.68 3.61 -5.88
CA ALA A 99 -7.82 4.18 -7.20
C ALA A 99 -6.91 3.39 -8.11
N VAL A 100 -7.46 2.91 -9.21
CA VAL A 100 -6.76 2.15 -10.25
C VAL A 100 -7.10 2.77 -11.59
N ASP A 101 -6.16 2.85 -12.50
CA ASP A 101 -6.48 3.22 -13.87
C ASP A 101 -6.98 2.03 -14.68
N HIS A 102 -7.36 2.28 -15.93
CA HIS A 102 -7.84 1.25 -16.86
C HIS A 102 -6.82 0.16 -17.23
N GLU A 103 -5.52 0.38 -17.00
CA GLU A 103 -4.47 -0.63 -17.22
C GLU A 103 -4.24 -1.48 -15.96
N GLY A 104 -4.95 -1.18 -14.87
CA GLY A 104 -4.84 -1.87 -13.59
C GLY A 104 -3.76 -1.28 -12.67
N GLU A 105 -3.15 -0.15 -13.03
CA GLU A 105 -2.14 0.49 -12.21
C GLU A 105 -2.77 1.23 -11.03
N VAL A 106 -2.40 0.85 -9.80
CA VAL A 106 -2.88 1.48 -8.57
C VAL A 106 -2.35 2.91 -8.43
N LEU A 107 -3.19 3.91 -8.60
CA LEU A 107 -2.84 5.32 -8.49
C LEU A 107 -2.59 5.72 -7.04
N GLU A 108 -3.56 5.45 -6.17
CA GLU A 108 -3.48 5.79 -4.76
C GLU A 108 -4.26 4.78 -3.92
N SER A 109 -3.79 4.55 -2.70
CA SER A 109 -4.46 3.70 -1.73
C SER A 109 -4.23 4.24 -0.33
N PHE A 110 -5.29 4.35 0.47
CA PHE A 110 -5.16 4.76 1.86
C PHE A 110 -6.32 4.20 2.71
N VAL A 111 -6.08 4.13 4.01
CA VAL A 111 -7.02 3.55 4.98
C VAL A 111 -7.58 4.64 5.88
N THR A 112 -8.88 4.59 6.15
CA THR A 112 -9.57 5.45 7.13
C THR A 112 -10.44 4.63 8.07
N LYS A 113 -10.75 5.20 9.24
CA LYS A 113 -11.75 4.61 10.15
C LYS A 113 -13.18 4.79 9.65
N THR A 114 -13.46 5.90 8.96
CA THR A 114 -14.80 6.27 8.48
C THR A 114 -14.89 6.26 6.96
N ARG A 115 -16.11 6.04 6.45
CA ARG A 115 -16.45 6.07 5.01
C ARG A 115 -17.25 7.32 4.66
N ASP A 116 -16.69 8.49 4.99
CA ASP A 116 -17.36 9.79 4.86
C ASP A 116 -16.88 10.61 3.66
N LYS A 117 -17.54 11.76 3.43
CA LYS A 117 -17.19 12.72 2.39
C LYS A 117 -15.77 13.27 2.55
N GLN A 118 -15.31 13.52 3.79
CA GLN A 118 -14.00 14.11 4.03
C GLN A 118 -12.88 13.15 3.63
N ALA A 119 -13.04 11.86 3.94
CA ALA A 119 -12.15 10.79 3.48
C ALA A 119 -12.12 10.72 1.96
N ALA A 120 -13.28 10.67 1.29
CA ALA A 120 -13.37 10.66 -0.18
C ALA A 120 -12.73 11.91 -0.82
N LEU A 121 -12.92 13.10 -0.24
CA LEU A 121 -12.33 14.34 -0.73
C LEU A 121 -10.80 14.33 -0.59
N LYS A 122 -10.30 13.94 0.59
CA LYS A 122 -8.85 13.84 0.85
C LYS A 122 -8.20 12.84 -0.11
N PHE A 123 -8.89 11.73 -0.38
CA PHE A 123 -8.45 10.71 -1.32
C PHE A 123 -8.30 11.26 -2.73
N LEU A 124 -9.38 11.85 -3.27
CA LEU A 124 -9.42 12.39 -4.63
C LEU A 124 -8.38 13.49 -4.81
N LYS A 125 -8.27 14.43 -3.87
CA LYS A 125 -7.26 15.50 -3.90
C LYS A 125 -5.84 14.93 -3.95
N LYS A 126 -5.55 13.90 -3.14
CA LYS A 126 -4.24 13.26 -3.10
C LYS A 126 -3.92 12.53 -4.41
N ALA A 127 -4.88 11.80 -4.97
CA ALA A 127 -4.71 11.11 -6.25
C ALA A 127 -4.51 12.11 -7.40
N MET A 128 -5.36 13.15 -7.48
CA MET A 128 -5.28 14.15 -8.54
C MET A 128 -4.02 15.02 -8.47
N CYS A 129 -3.53 15.32 -7.27
CA CYS A 129 -2.27 16.05 -7.09
C CYS A 129 -1.07 15.28 -7.64
N LYS A 130 -1.09 13.94 -7.60
CA LYS A 130 0.03 13.10 -8.04
C LYS A 130 -0.07 12.67 -9.50
N HIS A 131 -1.27 12.33 -9.96
CA HIS A 131 -1.49 11.71 -11.27
C HIS A 131 -2.22 12.62 -12.27
N GLY A 132 -2.51 13.86 -11.87
CA GLY A 132 -3.32 14.79 -12.65
C GLY A 132 -4.81 14.49 -12.55
N GLN A 133 -5.61 15.17 -13.37
CA GLN A 133 -7.06 14.99 -13.35
C GLN A 133 -7.49 13.86 -14.29
N PRO A 134 -8.39 12.96 -13.86
CA PRO A 134 -8.97 11.96 -14.76
C PRO A 134 -9.96 12.61 -15.74
N GLU A 135 -10.12 12.01 -16.91
CA GLU A 135 -11.21 12.34 -17.85
C GLU A 135 -12.51 11.68 -17.42
N VAL A 136 -12.45 10.40 -17.03
CA VAL A 136 -13.60 9.60 -16.57
C VAL A 136 -13.36 9.00 -15.18
N VAL A 137 -14.36 9.06 -14.31
CA VAL A 137 -14.33 8.45 -12.97
C VAL A 137 -15.44 7.41 -12.84
N VAL A 138 -15.05 6.15 -12.62
CA VAL A 138 -15.97 5.04 -12.36
C VAL A 138 -15.95 4.72 -10.88
N THR A 139 -17.12 4.71 -10.24
CA THR A 139 -17.29 4.38 -8.82
C THR A 139 -18.44 3.38 -8.65
N ASP A 140 -18.54 2.75 -7.48
CA ASP A 140 -19.67 1.93 -7.04
C ASP A 140 -20.94 2.76 -6.71
N ARG A 141 -20.93 4.07 -7.00
CA ARG A 141 -21.97 5.07 -6.69
C ARG A 141 -22.14 5.39 -5.20
N LEU A 142 -21.11 5.20 -4.39
CA LEU A 142 -21.09 5.70 -3.02
C LEU A 142 -21.39 7.21 -2.98
N ARG A 143 -22.37 7.62 -2.17
CA ARG A 143 -22.79 9.03 -2.05
C ARG A 143 -21.65 9.98 -1.65
N SER A 144 -20.70 9.48 -0.86
CA SER A 144 -19.51 10.22 -0.44
C SER A 144 -18.66 10.66 -1.63
N TYR A 145 -18.59 9.86 -2.70
CA TYR A 145 -17.91 10.24 -3.93
C TYR A 145 -18.63 11.33 -4.69
N GLY A 146 -19.94 11.21 -4.90
CA GLY A 146 -20.71 12.27 -5.56
C GLY A 146 -20.57 13.61 -4.83
N ALA A 147 -20.67 13.60 -3.50
CA ALA A 147 -20.49 14.80 -2.69
C ALA A 147 -19.07 15.38 -2.76
N ALA A 148 -18.04 14.54 -2.86
CA ALA A 148 -16.65 14.98 -2.97
C ALA A 148 -16.32 15.48 -4.39
N LEU A 149 -16.79 14.80 -5.44
CA LEU A 149 -16.61 15.20 -6.84
C LEU A 149 -17.27 16.55 -7.14
N LYS A 150 -18.46 16.79 -6.58
CA LYS A 150 -19.13 18.08 -6.66
C LYS A 150 -18.31 19.21 -6.05
N GLU A 151 -17.69 18.97 -4.89
CA GLU A 151 -16.87 19.98 -4.21
C GLU A 151 -15.59 20.33 -4.99
N ILE A 152 -15.04 19.39 -5.76
CA ILE A 152 -13.85 19.62 -6.59
C ILE A 152 -14.17 19.98 -8.06
N GLY A 153 -15.45 20.21 -8.39
CA GLY A 153 -15.88 20.59 -9.75
C GLY A 153 -15.72 19.47 -10.79
N ALA A 154 -15.73 18.21 -10.37
CA ALA A 154 -15.56 17.02 -11.22
C ALA A 154 -16.85 16.18 -11.34
N GLU A 155 -18.03 16.79 -11.17
CA GLU A 155 -19.34 16.12 -11.09
C GLU A 155 -19.77 15.45 -12.41
N HIS A 156 -19.22 15.88 -13.55
CA HIS A 156 -19.55 15.38 -14.90
C HIS A 156 -18.48 14.46 -15.52
N ARG A 157 -17.63 13.86 -14.68
CA ARG A 157 -16.57 12.94 -15.10
C ARG A 157 -16.90 11.50 -14.75
#